data_AF-A0A367LWD7-F1
#
_entry.id   AF-A0A367LWD7-F1
#
_cell.length_a   1.000
_cell.length_b   1.000
_cell.length_c   1.000
_cell.angle_alpha   90.00
_cell.angle_beta   90.00
_cell.angle_gamma   90.00
#
_symmetry.space_group_name_H-M   'P 1'
#
loop_
_entity.id
_entity.type
_entity.pdbx_description
1 polymer ?
#
loop_
_entity_poly.entity_id
_entity_poly.type
_entity_poly.pdbx_seq_one_letter_code
_entity_poly.pdbx_strand_id
1 'polypeptide(L)'
;AAINAAAGRLPVDMPNLPTWRKVNPADSPIMILRVNSEMMPLIELSDYAEPILARQLSQVNGVGQIFVVGQQRPAIRIQAQPEKLAAYQLTLADLRQSLQSASVNLAKGALYGEGRVSTLAAN
;
A
#
# COMPACT_ATOMS: atom_id res chain seq x y z
N ALA A 1 -12.19 21.91 -1.65
CA ALA A 1 -11.72 22.85 -2.69
C ALA A 1 -10.37 23.48 -2.31
N ALA A 2 -10.24 24.17 -1.17
CA ALA A 2 -8.99 24.84 -0.79
C ALA A 2 -7.77 23.91 -0.61
N ILE A 3 -7.94 22.73 -0.01
CA ILE A 3 -6.84 21.76 0.15
C ILE A 3 -6.27 21.27 -1.18
N ASN A 4 -7.15 21.03 -2.17
CA ASN A 4 -6.74 20.63 -3.53
C ASN A 4 -6.05 21.79 -4.26
N ALA A 5 -6.51 23.03 -4.05
CA ALA A 5 -5.91 24.22 -4.67
C ALA A 5 -4.50 24.54 -4.11
N ALA A 6 -4.24 24.18 -2.85
CA ALA A 6 -2.93 24.36 -2.22
C ALA A 6 -1.92 23.25 -2.59
N ALA A 7 -2.37 22.13 -3.16
CA ALA A 7 -1.53 20.96 -3.41
C ALA A 7 -0.27 21.27 -4.26
N GLY A 8 -0.39 22.13 -5.28
CA GLY A 8 0.73 22.54 -6.13
C GLY A 8 1.72 23.51 -5.48
N ARG A 9 1.43 24.00 -4.27
CA ARG A 9 2.32 24.86 -3.47
C ARG A 9 2.99 24.10 -2.32
N LEU A 10 2.71 22.81 -2.19
CA LEU A 10 3.35 21.98 -1.17
C LEU A 10 4.75 21.57 -1.61
N PRO A 11 5.71 21.48 -0.68
CA PRO A 11 7.02 20.90 -0.96
C PRO A 11 6.88 19.49 -1.55
N VAL A 12 7.66 19.19 -2.59
CA VAL A 12 7.64 17.88 -3.29
C VAL A 12 8.22 16.75 -2.44
N ASP A 13 8.98 17.08 -1.41
CA ASP A 13 9.64 16.17 -0.47
C ASP A 13 8.82 15.92 0.80
N MET A 14 7.56 16.37 0.84
CA MET A 14 6.72 16.17 2.01
C MET A 14 6.42 14.67 2.23
N PRO A 15 6.70 14.11 3.42
CA PRO A 15 6.48 12.68 3.68
C PRO A 15 5.01 12.26 3.57
N ASN A 16 4.10 13.16 3.95
CA ASN A 16 2.66 12.94 3.89
C ASN A 16 1.98 14.25 3.49
N LEU A 17 1.06 14.16 2.52
CA LEU A 17 0.22 15.30 2.14
C LEU A 17 -0.83 15.58 3.22
N PRO A 18 -1.25 16.84 3.41
CA PRO A 18 -2.32 17.18 4.33
C PRO A 18 -3.63 16.53 3.88
N THR A 19 -4.39 15.99 4.83
CA THR A 19 -5.69 15.37 4.59
C THR A 19 -6.76 16.07 5.44
N TRP A 20 -8.00 16.06 4.96
CA TRP A 20 -9.14 16.60 5.70
C TRP A 20 -10.04 15.46 6.17
N ARG A 21 -10.46 15.51 7.43
CA ARG A 21 -11.41 14.58 8.01
C ARG A 21 -12.36 15.33 8.94
N LYS A 22 -13.64 14.93 8.97
CA LYS A 22 -14.67 15.49 9.88
C LYS A 22 -14.60 14.87 11.29
N VAL A 23 -13.40 14.59 11.77
CA VAL A 23 -13.15 14.01 13.09
C VAL A 23 -11.94 14.72 13.67
N ASN A 24 -11.94 14.97 14.97
CA ASN A 24 -10.79 15.53 15.66
C ASN A 24 -9.84 14.39 16.06
N PRO A 25 -8.61 14.32 15.53
CA PRO A 25 -7.66 13.27 15.88
C PRO A 25 -7.21 13.29 17.35
N ALA A 26 -7.44 14.41 18.06
CA ALA A 26 -7.14 14.54 19.48
C ALA A 26 -8.22 13.96 20.41
N ASP A 27 -9.39 13.57 19.87
CA ASP A 27 -10.44 12.95 20.65
C ASP A 27 -10.02 11.53 21.08
N SER A 28 -10.42 11.13 22.29
CA SER A 28 -10.10 9.79 22.79
C SER A 28 -10.91 8.70 22.07
N PRO A 29 -10.34 7.51 21.84
CA PRO A 29 -11.08 6.40 21.24
C PRO A 29 -12.28 5.97 22.10
N ILE A 30 -13.42 5.72 21.47
CA ILE A 30 -14.61 5.15 22.14
C ILE A 30 -14.49 3.64 22.39
N MET A 31 -13.60 2.96 21.67
CA MET A 31 -13.34 1.52 21.76
C MET A 31 -11.90 1.23 21.34
N ILE A 32 -11.25 0.31 22.06
CA ILE A 32 -9.93 -0.21 21.72
C ILE A 32 -10.06 -1.73 21.59
N LEU A 33 -9.66 -2.26 20.44
CA LEU A 33 -9.69 -3.69 20.15
C LEU A 33 -8.27 -4.21 20.01
N ARG A 34 -8.00 -5.38 20.61
CA ARG A 34 -6.75 -6.12 20.43
C ARG A 34 -7.04 -7.34 19.58
N VAL A 35 -6.24 -7.54 18.53
CA VAL A 35 -6.25 -8.74 17.71
C VAL A 35 -5.03 -9.59 18.09
N ASN A 36 -5.25 -10.86 18.42
CA ASN A 36 -4.18 -11.82 18.73
C ASN A 36 -4.47 -13.18 18.06
N SER A 37 -3.44 -13.99 17.92
CA SER A 37 -3.54 -15.36 17.43
C SER A 37 -2.38 -16.17 18.01
N GLU A 38 -2.65 -17.41 18.42
CA GLU A 38 -1.61 -18.36 18.86
C GLU A 38 -0.99 -19.13 17.70
N MET A 39 -1.70 -19.21 16.56
CA MET A 39 -1.30 -20.01 15.40
C MET A 39 -0.78 -19.17 14.23
N MET A 40 -1.06 -17.86 14.21
CA MET A 40 -0.64 -16.96 13.11
C MET A 40 0.49 -16.03 13.56
N PRO A 41 1.59 -15.95 12.81
CA PRO A 41 2.61 -14.92 12.99
C PRO A 41 2.02 -13.50 12.85
N LEU A 42 2.61 -12.52 13.54
CA LEU A 42 2.13 -11.13 13.55
C LEU A 42 2.00 -10.52 12.15
N ILE A 43 2.90 -10.86 11.23
CA ILE A 43 2.89 -10.37 9.85
C ILE A 43 1.67 -10.86 9.06
N GLU A 44 1.33 -12.15 9.20
CA GLU A 44 0.14 -12.76 8.57
C GLU A 44 -1.14 -12.24 9.22
N LEU A 45 -1.14 -12.15 10.56
CA LEU A 45 -2.27 -11.60 11.30
C LEU A 45 -2.53 -10.13 10.93
N SER A 46 -1.48 -9.34 10.72
CA SER A 46 -1.59 -7.94 10.30
C SER A 46 -2.16 -7.81 8.89
N ASP A 47 -1.68 -8.64 7.96
CA ASP A 47 -2.14 -8.66 6.56
C ASP A 47 -3.61 -9.12 6.44
N TYR A 48 -4.08 -9.94 7.38
CA TYR A 48 -5.49 -10.32 7.46
C TYR A 48 -6.35 -9.25 8.17
N ALA A 49 -5.91 -8.79 9.34
CA ALA A 49 -6.69 -7.93 10.22
C ALA A 49 -6.91 -6.52 9.63
N GLU A 50 -5.89 -5.91 9.01
CA GLU A 50 -6.00 -4.54 8.50
C GLU A 50 -7.06 -4.40 7.39
N PRO A 51 -6.96 -5.10 6.24
CA PRO A 51 -7.88 -4.88 5.13
C PRO A 51 -9.29 -5.40 5.40
N ILE A 52 -9.47 -6.39 6.29
CA ILE A 52 -10.77 -7.00 6.58
C ILE A 52 -11.44 -6.28 7.74
N LEU A 53 -10.85 -6.30 8.94
CA LEU A 53 -11.50 -5.77 10.15
C LEU A 53 -11.61 -4.25 10.09
N ALA A 54 -10.55 -3.53 9.73
CA ALA A 54 -10.61 -2.07 9.68
C ALA A 54 -11.61 -1.59 8.63
N ARG A 55 -11.70 -2.28 7.47
CA ARG A 55 -12.67 -1.94 6.43
C ARG A 55 -14.10 -2.24 6.87
N GLN A 56 -14.36 -3.41 7.45
CA GLN A 56 -15.70 -3.77 7.92
C GLN A 56 -16.18 -2.83 9.04
N LEU A 57 -15.33 -2.55 10.03
CA LEU A 57 -15.65 -1.63 11.11
C LEU A 57 -15.86 -0.20 10.60
N SER A 58 -15.13 0.24 9.56
CA SER A 58 -15.32 1.58 8.97
C SER A 58 -16.68 1.78 8.31
N GLN A 59 -17.36 0.68 7.97
CA GLN A 59 -18.70 0.71 7.37
C GLN A 59 -19.82 0.76 8.42
N VAL A 60 -19.50 0.55 9.70
CA VAL A 60 -20.47 0.62 10.80
C VAL A 60 -20.92 2.07 11.00
N ASN A 61 -22.24 2.27 11.08
CA ASN A 61 -22.80 3.61 11.30
C ASN A 61 -22.29 4.20 12.62
N GLY A 62 -21.87 5.47 12.57
CA GLY A 62 -21.30 6.18 13.73
C GLY A 62 -19.78 6.04 13.87
N VAL A 63 -19.12 5.18 13.09
CA VAL A 63 -17.65 5.08 13.07
C VAL A 63 -17.06 6.17 12.17
N GLY A 64 -16.41 7.17 12.77
CA GLY A 64 -15.75 8.24 12.03
C GLY A 64 -14.31 7.92 11.62
N GLN A 65 -13.57 7.17 12.44
CA GLN A 65 -12.16 6.85 12.20
C GLN A 65 -11.74 5.59 12.96
N ILE A 66 -10.86 4.82 12.33
CA ILE A 66 -10.16 3.68 12.92
C ILE A 66 -8.66 3.95 12.81
N PHE A 67 -7.94 3.64 13.88
CA PHE A 67 -6.48 3.62 13.92
C PHE A 67 -6.02 2.19 14.13
N VAL A 68 -5.14 1.72 13.26
CA VAL A 68 -4.45 0.43 13.43
C VAL A 68 -3.04 0.75 13.90
N VAL A 69 -2.60 0.09 14.98
CA VAL A 69 -1.31 0.32 15.62
C VAL A 69 -0.63 -1.02 15.86
N GLY A 70 0.70 -1.07 15.71
CA GLY A 70 1.49 -2.28 15.96
C GLY A 70 1.45 -3.33 14.84
N GLN A 71 0.85 -3.00 13.69
CA GLN A 71 0.83 -3.85 12.52
C GLN A 71 2.23 -4.04 11.92
N GLN A 72 2.49 -5.24 11.39
CA GLN A 72 3.65 -5.51 10.55
C GLN A 72 3.19 -5.79 9.13
N ARG A 73 3.39 -4.83 8.22
CA ARG A 73 3.04 -5.01 6.82
C ARG A 73 4.10 -5.87 6.11
N PRO A 74 3.69 -6.88 5.31
CA PRO A 74 4.62 -7.65 4.53
C PRO A 74 5.35 -6.76 3.52
N ALA A 75 6.66 -6.94 3.43
CA ALA A 75 7.51 -6.22 2.48
C ALA A 75 8.52 -7.20 1.87
N ILE A 76 8.64 -7.17 0.54
CA ILE A 76 9.65 -7.94 -0.18
C ILE A 76 11.01 -7.26 0.05
N ARG A 77 11.95 -8.00 0.65
CA ARG A 77 13.32 -7.53 0.91
C ARG A 77 14.28 -8.16 -0.10
N ILE A 78 14.98 -7.32 -0.86
CA ILE A 78 15.93 -7.77 -1.88
C ILE A 78 17.35 -7.50 -1.36
N GLN A 79 18.10 -8.58 -1.14
CA GLN A 79 19.49 -8.50 -0.67
C GLN A 79 20.42 -8.77 -1.85
N ALA A 80 21.07 -7.71 -2.34
CA ALA A 80 22.02 -7.81 -3.43
C ALA A 80 23.41 -8.25 -2.92
N GLN A 81 24.14 -9.04 -3.71
CA GLN A 81 25.52 -9.43 -3.45
C GLN A 81 26.45 -8.59 -4.34
N PRO A 82 27.14 -7.55 -3.80
CA PRO A 82 27.90 -6.60 -4.62
C PRO A 82 29.01 -7.25 -5.45
N GLU A 83 29.67 -8.28 -4.90
CA GLU A 83 30.74 -8.99 -5.60
C GLU A 83 30.24 -9.72 -6.85
N LYS A 84 29.05 -10.33 -6.78
CA LYS A 84 28.43 -10.98 -7.94
C LYS A 84 27.99 -9.96 -8.99
N LEU A 85 27.41 -8.84 -8.56
CA LEU A 85 27.03 -7.78 -9.48
C LEU A 85 28.26 -7.25 -10.24
N ALA A 86 29.37 -7.00 -9.53
CA ALA A 86 30.62 -6.56 -10.14
C ALA A 86 31.18 -7.58 -11.15
N ALA A 87 31.11 -8.88 -10.84
CA ALA A 87 31.52 -9.94 -11.78
C ALA A 87 30.70 -9.95 -13.08
N TYR A 88 29.44 -9.51 -13.03
CA TYR A 88 28.57 -9.32 -14.19
C TYR A 88 28.61 -7.91 -14.78
N GLN A 89 29.50 -7.03 -14.31
CA GLN A 89 29.56 -5.62 -14.69
C GLN A 89 28.23 -4.87 -14.46
N LEU A 90 27.46 -5.29 -13.46
CA LEU A 90 26.22 -4.68 -13.03
C LEU A 90 26.42 -3.82 -11.78
N THR A 91 25.62 -2.77 -11.67
CA THR A 91 25.56 -1.89 -10.51
C THR A 91 24.27 -2.11 -9.71
N LEU A 92 24.21 -1.56 -8.50
CA LEU A 92 22.96 -1.51 -7.74
C LEU A 92 21.88 -0.67 -8.45
N ALA A 93 22.29 0.31 -9.27
CA ALA A 93 21.35 1.11 -10.06
C ALA A 93 20.67 0.26 -11.15
N ASP A 94 21.41 -0.65 -11.79
CA ASP A 94 20.88 -1.58 -12.79
C ASP A 94 19.87 -2.53 -12.17
N LEU A 95 20.18 -3.07 -10.98
CA LEU A 95 19.25 -3.91 -10.22
C LEU A 95 17.97 -3.14 -9.88
N ARG A 96 18.09 -1.91 -9.37
CA ARG A 96 16.94 -1.06 -9.05
C ARG A 96 16.08 -0.81 -10.30
N GLN A 97 16.70 -0.49 -11.43
CA GLN A 97 15.99 -0.21 -12.68
C GLN A 97 15.24 -1.45 -13.19
N SER A 98 15.89 -2.62 -13.14
CA SER A 98 15.28 -3.89 -13.53
C SER A 98 14.09 -4.27 -12.64
N LEU A 99 14.21 -4.07 -11.33
CA LEU A 99 13.10 -4.30 -10.40
C LEU A 99 11.94 -3.34 -10.65
N GLN A 100 12.24 -2.06 -10.91
CA GLN A 100 11.23 -1.06 -11.23
C GLN A 100 10.48 -1.40 -12.51
N SER A 101 11.16 -1.88 -13.57
CA SER A 101 10.50 -2.25 -14.82
C SER A 101 9.72 -3.56 -14.73
N ALA A 102 10.18 -4.51 -13.91
CA ALA A 102 9.48 -5.78 -13.67
C ALA A 102 8.23 -5.61 -12.79
N SER A 103 8.22 -4.65 -11.85
CA SER A 103 7.12 -4.46 -10.90
C SER A 103 5.95 -3.61 -11.45
N VAL A 104 5.85 -3.49 -12.78
CA VAL A 104 4.92 -2.56 -13.43
C VAL A 104 3.57 -3.22 -13.71
N ASN A 105 2.50 -2.70 -13.11
CA ASN A 105 1.12 -3.10 -13.39
C ASN A 105 0.42 -2.16 -14.40
N LEU A 106 0.78 -2.29 -15.68
CA LEU A 106 0.13 -1.55 -16.79
C LEU A 106 -1.01 -2.33 -17.42
N ALA A 107 -2.00 -1.65 -18.00
CA ALA A 107 -3.03 -2.27 -18.82
C ALA A 107 -2.40 -3.00 -20.02
N LYS A 108 -2.80 -4.25 -20.27
CA LYS A 108 -2.26 -5.06 -21.38
C LYS A 108 -3.12 -4.99 -22.65
N GLY A 109 -4.18 -4.20 -22.61
CA GLY A 109 -5.11 -4.02 -23.71
C GLY A 109 -6.24 -5.06 -23.72
N ALA A 110 -7.01 -5.03 -24.79
CA ALA A 110 -8.11 -5.96 -25.01
C ALA A 110 -8.07 -6.48 -26.46
N LEU A 111 -8.50 -7.72 -26.63
CA LEU A 111 -8.73 -8.33 -27.92
C LEU A 111 -10.19 -8.08 -28.31
N TYR A 112 -10.40 -7.49 -29.48
CA TYR A 112 -11.71 -7.20 -30.03
C TYR A 112 -12.04 -8.24 -31.10
N GLY A 113 -13.05 -9.07 -30.84
CA GLY A 113 -13.66 -9.97 -31.82
C GLY A 113 -15.04 -9.46 -32.24
N GLU A 114 -15.60 -10.07 -33.28
CA GLU A 114 -16.85 -9.66 -33.97
C GLU A 114 -18.07 -9.54 -33.03
N GLY A 115 -18.10 -10.28 -31.92
CA GLY A 115 -19.15 -10.19 -30.90
C GLY A 115 -18.65 -10.23 -29.45
N ARG A 116 -17.33 -10.12 -29.20
CA ARG A 116 -16.77 -10.21 -27.84
C ARG A 116 -15.48 -9.40 -27.69
N VAL A 117 -15.38 -8.68 -26.58
CA VAL A 117 -14.14 -8.06 -26.13
C VAL A 117 -13.56 -8.88 -24.97
N SER A 118 -12.29 -9.27 -25.07
CA SER A 118 -11.57 -9.98 -24.01
C SER A 118 -10.42 -9.10 -23.52
N THR A 119 -10.44 -8.70 -22.25
CA THR A 119 -9.33 -7.95 -21.65
C THR A 119 -8.19 -8.89 -21.29
N LEU A 120 -6.95 -8.49 -21.62
CA LEU A 120 -5.75 -9.22 -21.21
C LEU A 120 -5.36 -8.78 -19.79
N ALA A 121 -5.34 -9.72 -18.86
CA ALA A 121 -4.81 -9.52 -17.51
C ALA A 121 -3.46 -10.22 -17.39
N ALA A 122 -2.48 -9.54 -16.82
CA ALA A 122 -1.22 -10.14 -16.40
C ALA A 122 -0.81 -9.50 -15.07
N ASN A 123 -0.44 -10.36 -14.12
CA ASN A 123 -0.15 -10.12 -12.69
C ASN A 123 -1.35 -10.28 -11.76
#